data_AF-H3KBS1-F1
#
_entry.id   AF-H3KBS1-F1
#
_cell.length_a   1.000
_cell.length_b   1.000
_cell.length_c   1.000
_cell.angle_alpha   90.00
_cell.angle_beta   90.00
_cell.angle_gamma   90.00
#
_symmetry.space_group_name_H-M   'P 1'
#
loop_
_entity.id
_entity.type
_entity.pdbx_description
1 polymer ?
#
loop_
_entity_poly.entity_id
_entity_poly.type
_entity_poly.pdbx_seq_one_letter_code
_entity_poly.pdbx_strand_id
1 'polypeptide(L)'
;MKRTVLVLSALGLLGTGLAVQAMPHHDASGVPACCDAGADPVGHMGHMGHAMGGMSGMNPHAMMMSGMSEADLAKLTPMQQELMQGMNQMHGAMHDGMTHKNPDAAFSAGMIPHHQGAIAMAEVQLKYGKDPEMRKLAQAIIDAQGPEIARMNDWIIKHPNAMKEKAKSHADMLPMHQELFAGMTAMHDGMMKGMMQADADVAFAAGMIPHHQGAVDMAKVELKYGKDADMKKLAEEIIAAQGPEIEQMSKWLEARGIDPAQFM
;
A
#
# COMPACT_ATOMS: atom_id res chain seq x y z
N MET A 1 -41.52 26.40 -34.32
CA MET A 1 -41.41 25.15 -33.56
C MET A 1 -40.48 25.38 -32.38
N LYS A 2 -41.02 25.63 -31.18
CA LYS A 2 -40.23 25.93 -29.97
C LYS A 2 -39.78 24.59 -29.36
N ARG A 3 -38.47 24.36 -29.27
CA ARG A 3 -37.89 23.20 -28.59
C ARG A 3 -37.82 23.48 -27.10
N THR A 4 -38.68 22.80 -26.34
CA THR A 4 -38.65 22.76 -24.88
C THR A 4 -37.42 21.97 -24.44
N VAL A 5 -36.50 22.61 -23.72
CA VAL A 5 -35.39 21.95 -23.02
C VAL A 5 -35.93 21.46 -21.69
N LEU A 6 -35.97 20.14 -21.51
CA LEU A 6 -36.31 19.50 -20.25
C LEU A 6 -35.07 19.55 -19.34
N VAL A 7 -35.14 20.34 -18.27
CA VAL A 7 -34.17 20.30 -17.17
C VAL A 7 -34.59 19.16 -16.25
N LEU A 8 -33.82 18.06 -16.20
CA LEU A 8 -33.98 17.05 -15.17
C LEU A 8 -33.33 17.56 -13.88
N SER A 9 -34.15 18.04 -12.97
CA SER A 9 -33.77 18.24 -11.57
C SER A 9 -33.66 16.87 -10.89
N ALA A 10 -32.46 16.47 -10.51
CA ALA A 10 -32.25 15.31 -9.65
C ALA A 10 -32.71 15.67 -8.23
N LEU A 11 -33.80 15.05 -7.79
CA LEU A 11 -34.34 15.12 -6.45
C LEU A 11 -33.34 14.50 -5.46
N GLY A 12 -33.00 15.26 -4.42
CA GLY A 12 -32.31 14.76 -3.25
C GLY A 12 -33.16 13.74 -2.51
N LEU A 13 -32.60 12.55 -2.30
CA LEU A 13 -33.10 11.55 -1.36
C LEU A 13 -32.27 11.64 -0.08
N LEU A 14 -32.95 12.13 0.97
CA LEU A 14 -32.54 12.02 2.36
C LEU A 14 -32.49 10.54 2.73
N GLY A 15 -31.28 9.97 2.75
CA GLY A 15 -31.00 8.66 3.31
C GLY A 15 -30.68 8.79 4.79
N THR A 16 -31.55 8.21 5.61
CA THR A 16 -31.49 8.11 7.07
C THR A 16 -30.18 7.53 7.59
N GLY A 17 -29.62 8.16 8.63
CA GLY A 17 -28.47 7.65 9.36
C GLY A 17 -28.76 6.28 9.98
N LEU A 18 -28.01 5.28 9.53
CA LEU A 18 -27.81 4.03 10.24
C LEU A 18 -26.51 4.15 11.04
N ALA A 19 -26.66 4.03 12.36
CA ALA A 19 -25.53 3.88 13.27
C ALA A 19 -24.70 2.67 12.84
N VAL A 20 -23.42 2.89 12.56
CA VAL A 20 -22.43 1.83 12.41
C VAL A 20 -22.26 1.18 13.78
N GLN A 21 -22.88 0.03 13.95
CA GLN A 21 -22.59 -0.89 15.03
C GLN A 21 -21.22 -1.49 14.73
N ALA A 22 -20.26 -1.31 15.64
CA ALA A 22 -18.95 -1.93 15.56
C ALA A 22 -19.10 -3.45 15.42
N MET A 23 -18.63 -3.99 14.29
CA MET A 23 -18.54 -5.43 14.09
C MET A 23 -17.31 -5.97 14.83
N PRO A 24 -17.41 -7.10 15.54
CA PRO A 24 -16.27 -7.69 16.22
C PRO A 24 -15.25 -8.21 15.20
N HIS A 25 -13.98 -7.97 15.48
CA HIS A 25 -12.85 -8.54 14.74
C HIS A 25 -12.94 -10.06 14.78
N HIS A 26 -13.32 -10.67 13.64
CA HIS A 26 -13.11 -12.09 13.42
C HIS A 26 -11.73 -12.28 12.80
N ASP A 27 -10.86 -12.92 13.58
CA ASP A 27 -9.58 -13.46 13.16
C ASP A 27 -9.77 -14.38 11.94
N ALA A 28 -9.24 -13.96 10.80
CA ALA A 28 -9.27 -14.69 9.54
C ALA A 28 -7.98 -15.50 9.31
N SER A 29 -7.39 -16.07 10.35
CA SER A 29 -6.32 -17.07 10.22
C SER A 29 -6.89 -18.50 10.30
N GLY A 30 -7.59 -18.90 9.24
CA GLY A 30 -8.05 -20.27 9.02
C GLY A 30 -6.91 -21.23 8.62
N VAL A 31 -5.90 -21.40 9.48
CA VAL A 31 -4.84 -22.41 9.31
C VAL A 31 -4.93 -23.43 10.44
N PRO A 32 -5.10 -24.74 10.15
CA PRO A 32 -5.16 -25.74 11.19
C PRO A 32 -3.80 -25.91 11.86
N ALA A 33 -3.81 -25.85 13.19
CA ALA A 33 -2.69 -26.13 14.05
C ALA A 33 -2.18 -27.57 13.83
N CYS A 34 -0.89 -27.70 13.54
CA CYS A 34 -0.16 -28.94 13.75
C CYS A 34 1.24 -28.64 14.27
N CYS A 35 1.59 -29.37 15.34
CA CYS A 35 2.92 -29.60 15.88
C CYS A 35 3.42 -28.58 16.92
N ASP A 36 2.90 -28.80 18.13
CA ASP A 36 3.53 -28.52 19.42
C ASP A 36 4.92 -29.18 19.50
N ALA A 37 5.95 -28.41 19.84
CA ALA A 37 7.25 -28.93 20.27
C ALA A 37 8.00 -27.89 21.11
N GLY A 38 7.82 -27.99 22.44
CA GLY A 38 8.91 -27.88 23.40
C GLY A 38 9.53 -26.51 23.61
N ALA A 39 8.93 -25.73 24.51
CA ALA A 39 9.68 -24.75 25.27
C ALA A 39 10.53 -25.47 26.34
N ASP A 40 11.80 -25.07 26.47
CA ASP A 40 12.48 -25.00 27.76
C ASP A 40 13.59 -23.92 27.71
N PRO A 41 13.97 -23.31 28.86
CA PRO A 41 14.42 -21.93 28.90
C PRO A 41 15.86 -21.72 29.39
N VAL A 42 16.34 -20.48 29.22
CA VAL A 42 17.50 -19.81 29.84
C VAL A 42 18.89 -20.20 29.33
N GLY A 43 19.55 -19.25 28.65
CA GLY A 43 20.95 -19.34 28.24
C GLY A 43 21.58 -17.97 28.03
N HIS A 44 22.43 -17.62 28.98
CA HIS A 44 23.30 -16.46 29.17
C HIS A 44 24.03 -15.86 27.93
N MET A 45 24.35 -14.56 28.04
CA MET A 45 25.14 -13.73 27.11
C MET A 45 26.47 -14.36 26.67
N GLY A 46 26.79 -14.21 25.38
CA GLY A 46 28.12 -14.43 24.82
C GLY A 46 28.30 -13.65 23.50
N HIS A 47 29.04 -12.55 23.55
CA HIS A 47 29.56 -11.83 22.39
C HIS A 47 30.48 -12.74 21.56
N MET A 48 30.19 -12.93 20.27
CA MET A 48 31.20 -13.32 19.26
C MET A 48 30.85 -12.79 17.87
N GLY A 49 31.77 -11.98 17.32
CA GLY A 49 32.18 -11.97 15.91
C GLY A 49 31.15 -11.68 14.83
N HIS A 50 31.14 -10.45 14.31
CA HIS A 50 30.52 -10.13 13.03
C HIS A 50 31.20 -10.90 11.89
N ALA A 51 30.51 -11.93 11.39
CA ALA A 51 30.75 -12.51 10.07
C ALA A 51 29.75 -11.90 9.08
N MET A 52 30.25 -11.15 8.10
CA MET A 52 29.49 -10.60 6.97
C MET A 52 29.12 -11.73 6.00
N GLY A 53 28.14 -12.55 6.38
CA GLY A 53 27.64 -13.66 5.57
C GLY A 53 26.21 -14.00 5.95
N GLY A 54 25.23 -13.24 5.45
CA GLY A 54 23.83 -13.46 5.80
C GLY A 54 22.87 -12.43 5.22
N MET A 55 22.88 -12.23 3.90
CA MET A 55 21.94 -11.30 3.25
C MET A 55 20.92 -11.98 2.33
N SER A 56 21.13 -13.25 1.95
CA SER A 56 20.28 -13.97 0.98
C SER A 56 18.95 -14.51 1.54
N GLY A 57 18.53 -14.12 2.74
CA GLY A 57 17.30 -14.63 3.36
C GLY A 57 16.51 -13.61 4.19
N MET A 58 16.93 -12.35 4.23
CA MET A 58 16.12 -11.30 4.86
C MET A 58 15.09 -10.80 3.86
N ASN A 59 13.85 -10.59 4.32
CA ASN A 59 12.86 -9.86 3.54
C ASN A 59 13.47 -8.50 3.16
N PRO A 60 13.38 -8.04 1.89
CA PRO A 60 13.88 -6.73 1.47
C PRO A 60 13.42 -5.58 2.37
N HIS A 61 12.25 -5.73 3.01
CA HIS A 61 11.81 -4.83 4.07
C HIS A 61 12.78 -4.75 5.26
N ALA A 62 13.23 -5.89 5.78
CA ALA A 62 14.20 -5.94 6.88
C ALA A 62 15.59 -5.42 6.48
N MET A 63 15.95 -5.55 5.21
CA MET A 63 17.15 -4.94 4.65
C MET A 63 17.05 -3.41 4.61
N MET A 64 15.90 -2.86 4.19
CA MET A 64 15.72 -1.41 4.12
C MET A 64 15.56 -0.78 5.51
N MET A 65 14.95 -1.49 6.47
CA MET A 65 14.85 -1.05 7.87
C MET A 65 16.17 -1.18 8.66
N SER A 66 17.20 -1.82 8.10
CA SER A 66 18.51 -2.01 8.77
C SER A 66 19.27 -0.72 9.05
N GLY A 67 18.81 0.42 8.51
CA GLY A 67 19.38 1.74 8.77
C GLY A 67 18.89 2.42 10.06
N MET A 68 17.84 1.93 10.71
CA MET A 68 17.33 2.52 11.96
C MET A 68 17.78 1.72 13.17
N SER A 69 18.49 2.38 14.10
CA SER A 69 18.88 1.72 15.35
C SER A 69 17.66 1.51 16.27
N GLU A 70 17.75 0.58 17.22
CA GLU A 70 16.73 0.44 18.28
C GLU A 70 16.49 1.77 19.01
N ALA A 71 17.53 2.58 19.17
CA ALA A 71 17.44 3.90 19.79
C ALA A 71 16.68 4.92 18.91
N ASP A 72 16.67 4.76 17.58
CA ASP A 72 15.89 5.61 16.68
C ASP A 72 14.44 5.17 16.61
N LEU A 73 14.17 3.87 16.66
CA LEU A 73 12.81 3.33 16.79
C LEU A 73 12.14 3.78 18.10
N ALA A 74 12.91 3.86 19.19
CA ALA A 74 12.43 4.33 20.49
C ALA A 74 12.04 5.82 20.52
N LYS A 75 12.47 6.62 19.52
CA LYS A 75 12.15 8.06 19.43
C LYS A 75 10.91 8.34 18.59
N LEU A 76 10.36 7.35 17.91
CA LEU A 76 9.21 7.53 17.05
C LEU A 76 7.97 7.93 17.86
N THR A 77 7.22 8.88 17.33
CA THR A 77 5.90 9.21 17.86
C THR A 77 4.93 8.03 17.65
N PRO A 78 3.84 7.92 18.44
CA PRO A 78 2.83 6.89 18.23
C PRO A 78 2.28 6.86 16.79
N MET A 79 2.09 8.04 16.18
CA MET A 79 1.69 8.16 14.77
C MET A 79 2.70 7.51 13.83
N GLN A 80 3.99 7.81 13.98
CA GLN A 80 5.05 7.25 13.14
C GLN A 80 5.20 5.73 13.34
N GLN A 81 4.98 5.24 14.56
CA GLN A 81 4.96 3.80 14.84
C GLN A 81 3.81 3.09 14.09
N GLU A 82 2.62 3.68 14.07
CA GLU A 82 1.47 3.15 13.33
C GLU A 82 1.69 3.18 11.81
N LEU A 83 2.24 4.29 11.27
CA LEU A 83 2.62 4.38 9.85
C LEU A 83 3.64 3.31 9.47
N MET A 84 4.67 3.12 10.30
CA MET A 84 5.67 2.10 10.08
C MET A 84 5.08 0.69 10.14
N GLN A 85 4.17 0.42 11.08
CA GLN A 85 3.50 -0.88 11.14
C GLN A 85 2.74 -1.17 9.84
N GLY A 86 1.97 -0.21 9.34
CA GLY A 86 1.23 -0.34 8.07
C GLY A 86 2.16 -0.59 6.88
N MET A 87 3.25 0.17 6.78
CA MET A 87 4.26 -0.03 5.74
C MET A 87 4.91 -1.42 5.82
N ASN A 88 5.25 -1.90 7.02
CA ASN A 88 5.87 -3.22 7.20
C ASN A 88 4.95 -4.35 6.72
N GLN A 89 3.65 -4.24 7.01
CA GLN A 89 2.63 -5.20 6.58
C GLN A 89 2.47 -5.18 5.06
N MET A 90 2.35 -3.99 4.47
CA MET A 90 2.26 -3.79 3.03
C MET A 90 3.47 -4.38 2.30
N HIS A 91 4.69 -3.98 2.66
CA HIS A 91 5.90 -4.26 1.87
C HIS A 91 6.17 -5.76 1.75
N GLY A 92 6.00 -6.52 2.84
CA GLY A 92 6.20 -7.97 2.83
C GLY A 92 5.21 -8.71 1.92
N ALA A 93 3.91 -8.41 2.05
CA ALA A 93 2.87 -9.03 1.25
C ALA A 93 2.93 -8.59 -0.22
N MET A 94 3.21 -7.30 -0.47
CA MET A 94 3.37 -6.73 -1.81
C MET A 94 4.54 -7.39 -2.54
N HIS A 95 5.70 -7.52 -1.89
CA HIS A 95 6.84 -8.22 -2.46
C HIS A 95 6.48 -9.66 -2.85
N ASP A 96 5.83 -10.41 -1.96
CA ASP A 96 5.41 -11.78 -2.24
C ASP A 96 4.44 -11.87 -3.42
N GLY A 97 3.45 -10.97 -3.48
CA GLY A 97 2.49 -10.89 -4.60
C GLY A 97 3.17 -10.60 -5.93
N MET A 98 4.13 -9.68 -5.96
CA MET A 98 4.87 -9.30 -7.17
C MET A 98 5.75 -10.42 -7.76
N THR A 99 5.99 -11.51 -7.02
CA THR A 99 6.79 -12.63 -7.53
C THR A 99 6.04 -13.56 -8.49
N HIS A 100 4.72 -13.39 -8.64
CA HIS A 100 3.94 -14.22 -9.56
C HIS A 100 4.39 -14.04 -11.01
N LYS A 101 4.63 -15.14 -11.73
CA LYS A 101 5.09 -15.08 -13.13
C LYS A 101 4.00 -14.62 -14.11
N ASN A 102 2.73 -14.77 -13.73
CA ASN A 102 1.62 -14.23 -14.50
C ASN A 102 1.47 -12.73 -14.15
N PRO A 103 1.45 -11.82 -15.14
CA PRO A 103 1.38 -10.38 -14.89
C PRO A 103 0.11 -9.93 -14.18
N ASP A 104 -1.04 -10.45 -14.60
CA ASP A 104 -2.34 -10.12 -14.01
C ASP A 104 -2.40 -10.57 -12.53
N ALA A 105 -1.77 -11.70 -12.21
CA ALA A 105 -1.61 -12.21 -10.85
C ALA A 105 -0.63 -11.40 -10.03
N ALA A 106 0.52 -11.01 -10.59
CA ALA A 106 1.51 -10.17 -9.90
C ALA A 106 0.94 -8.79 -9.57
N PHE A 107 0.22 -8.20 -10.54
CA PHE A 107 -0.50 -6.95 -10.36
C PHE A 107 -1.55 -7.08 -9.25
N SER A 108 -2.48 -8.04 -9.36
CA SER A 108 -3.56 -8.21 -8.38
C SER A 108 -3.04 -8.51 -6.98
N ALA A 109 -2.14 -9.49 -6.85
CA ALA A 109 -1.61 -9.92 -5.56
C ALA A 109 -0.65 -8.91 -4.93
N GLY A 110 0.04 -8.10 -5.74
CA GLY A 110 0.88 -7.00 -5.28
C GLY A 110 0.09 -5.75 -4.91
N MET A 111 -0.95 -5.41 -5.67
CA MET A 111 -1.72 -4.19 -5.50
C MET A 111 -2.71 -4.27 -4.32
N ILE A 112 -3.20 -5.47 -3.97
CA ILE A 112 -4.03 -5.65 -2.76
C ILE A 112 -3.33 -5.12 -1.50
N PRO A 113 -2.13 -5.61 -1.11
CA PRO A 113 -1.44 -5.09 0.06
C PRO A 113 -0.98 -3.65 -0.11
N HIS A 114 -0.65 -3.21 -1.33
CA HIS A 114 -0.39 -1.80 -1.62
C HIS A 114 -1.59 -0.92 -1.22
N HIS A 115 -2.80 -1.25 -1.66
CA HIS A 115 -4.02 -0.53 -1.28
C HIS A 115 -4.31 -0.61 0.22
N GLN A 116 -4.05 -1.75 0.86
CA GLN A 116 -4.16 -1.87 2.31
C GLN A 116 -3.20 -0.90 3.04
N GLY A 117 -2.00 -0.67 2.51
CA GLY A 117 -1.06 0.33 2.99
C GLY A 117 -1.63 1.76 2.92
N ALA A 118 -2.22 2.14 1.79
CA ALA A 118 -2.88 3.43 1.63
C ALA A 118 -4.06 3.62 2.60
N ILE A 119 -4.89 2.59 2.77
CA ILE A 119 -6.00 2.62 3.75
C ILE A 119 -5.45 2.81 5.17
N ALA A 120 -4.42 2.08 5.57
CA ALA A 120 -3.81 2.24 6.89
C ALA A 120 -3.24 3.66 7.11
N MET A 121 -2.58 4.24 6.10
CA MET A 121 -2.11 5.63 6.16
C MET A 121 -3.26 6.63 6.28
N ALA A 122 -4.34 6.41 5.54
CA ALA A 122 -5.54 7.24 5.61
C ALA A 122 -6.21 7.16 6.97
N GLU A 123 -6.26 5.98 7.59
CA GLU A 123 -6.76 5.81 8.97
C GLU A 123 -5.91 6.57 9.99
N VAL A 124 -4.58 6.53 9.86
CA VAL A 124 -3.66 7.34 10.68
C VAL A 124 -3.96 8.83 10.47
N GLN A 125 -4.15 9.28 9.23
CA GLN A 125 -4.51 10.66 8.94
C GLN A 125 -5.85 11.07 9.59
N LEU A 126 -6.85 10.20 9.56
CA LEU A 126 -8.13 10.44 10.23
C LEU A 126 -8.02 10.45 11.76
N LYS A 127 -7.00 9.79 12.32
CA LYS A 127 -6.75 9.73 13.76
C LYS A 127 -5.90 10.91 14.29
N TYR A 128 -4.86 11.30 13.57
CA TYR A 128 -3.86 12.29 14.03
C TYR A 128 -3.91 13.63 13.29
N GLY A 129 -4.34 13.63 12.03
CA GLY A 129 -4.41 14.80 11.16
C GLY A 129 -5.53 15.76 11.56
N LYS A 130 -5.32 17.05 11.29
CA LYS A 130 -6.24 18.13 11.68
C LYS A 130 -6.72 18.94 10.49
N ASP A 131 -6.01 18.89 9.37
CA ASP A 131 -6.38 19.61 8.17
C ASP A 131 -7.65 19.00 7.52
N PRO A 132 -8.72 19.78 7.35
CA PRO A 132 -9.99 19.25 6.85
C PRO A 132 -9.90 18.76 5.40
N GLU A 133 -9.00 19.31 4.59
CA GLU A 133 -8.80 18.87 3.22
C GLU A 133 -8.11 17.50 3.19
N MET A 134 -7.03 17.33 3.95
CA MET A 134 -6.31 16.05 4.01
C MET A 134 -7.14 14.94 4.66
N ARG A 135 -7.94 15.25 5.68
CA ARG A 135 -8.89 14.29 6.26
C ARG A 135 -9.98 13.87 5.26
N LYS A 136 -10.46 14.81 4.45
CA LYS A 136 -11.44 14.50 3.40
C LYS A 136 -10.83 13.61 2.31
N LEU A 137 -9.61 13.90 1.89
CA LEU A 137 -8.87 13.06 0.94
C LEU A 137 -8.64 11.65 1.51
N ALA A 138 -8.22 11.54 2.78
CA ALA A 138 -8.06 10.25 3.45
C ALA A 138 -9.35 9.40 3.43
N GLN A 139 -10.50 10.00 3.74
CA GLN A 139 -11.78 9.29 3.64
C GLN A 139 -12.09 8.84 2.20
N ALA A 140 -11.84 9.70 1.20
CA ALA A 140 -12.07 9.37 -0.20
C ALA A 140 -11.20 8.18 -0.66
N ILE A 141 -9.94 8.13 -0.22
CA ILE A 141 -9.04 7.00 -0.50
C ILE A 141 -9.58 5.70 0.10
N ILE A 142 -10.05 5.72 1.35
CA ILE A 142 -10.65 4.55 2.01
C ILE A 142 -11.87 4.05 1.22
N ASP A 143 -12.74 4.97 0.82
CA ASP A 143 -13.98 4.65 0.12
C ASP A 143 -13.72 4.11 -1.30
N ALA A 144 -12.68 4.60 -1.97
CA ALA A 144 -12.33 4.22 -3.34
C ALA A 144 -11.57 2.89 -3.42
N GLN A 145 -10.59 2.66 -2.54
CA GLN A 145 -9.70 1.51 -2.66
C GLN A 145 -10.31 0.19 -2.17
N GLY A 146 -11.32 0.23 -1.28
CA GLY A 146 -12.04 -0.96 -0.83
C GLY A 146 -12.67 -1.77 -1.97
N PRO A 147 -13.50 -1.16 -2.85
CA PRO A 147 -14.04 -1.82 -4.04
C PRO A 147 -12.98 -2.37 -5.01
N GLU A 148 -11.84 -1.68 -5.17
CA GLU A 148 -10.74 -2.14 -6.02
C GLU A 148 -10.08 -3.40 -5.46
N ILE A 149 -9.85 -3.45 -4.14
CA ILE A 149 -9.39 -4.65 -3.43
C ILE A 149 -10.37 -5.81 -3.65
N ALA A 150 -11.68 -5.56 -3.55
CA ALA A 150 -12.68 -6.61 -3.76
C ALA A 150 -12.62 -7.18 -5.18
N ARG A 151 -12.46 -6.33 -6.20
CA ARG A 151 -12.33 -6.75 -7.61
C ARG A 151 -11.09 -7.61 -7.85
N MET A 152 -9.94 -7.26 -7.28
CA MET A 152 -8.71 -8.05 -7.40
C MET A 152 -8.81 -9.40 -6.68
N ASN A 153 -9.40 -9.44 -5.49
CA ASN A 153 -9.67 -10.69 -4.78
C ASN A 153 -10.60 -11.61 -5.58
N ASP A 154 -11.68 -11.06 -6.13
CA ASP A 154 -12.61 -11.78 -7.00
C ASP A 154 -11.91 -12.37 -8.23
N TRP A 155 -11.00 -11.60 -8.84
CA TRP A 155 -10.22 -12.06 -9.97
C TRP A 155 -9.29 -13.21 -9.57
N ILE A 156 -8.57 -13.11 -8.45
CA ILE A 156 -7.67 -14.17 -7.94
C ILE A 156 -8.46 -15.47 -7.69
N ILE A 157 -9.64 -15.39 -7.07
CA ILE A 157 -10.52 -16.54 -6.80
C ILE A 157 -10.95 -17.24 -8.09
N LYS A 158 -11.27 -16.47 -9.13
CA LYS A 158 -11.71 -16.98 -10.44
C LYS A 158 -10.54 -17.53 -11.27
N HIS A 159 -9.29 -17.16 -10.96
CA HIS A 159 -8.10 -17.52 -11.73
C HIS A 159 -7.03 -18.28 -10.91
N PRO A 160 -7.37 -19.39 -10.23
CA PRO A 160 -6.42 -20.10 -9.36
C PRO A 160 -5.19 -20.65 -10.11
N ASN A 161 -5.30 -20.86 -11.42
CA ASN A 161 -4.17 -21.30 -12.25
C ASN A 161 -3.13 -20.19 -12.46
N ALA A 162 -3.55 -18.92 -12.53
CA ALA A 162 -2.63 -17.78 -12.70
C ALA A 162 -1.71 -17.59 -11.49
N MET A 163 -2.18 -18.01 -10.31
CA MET A 163 -1.46 -17.91 -9.04
C MET A 163 -0.40 -19.01 -8.82
N LYS A 164 -0.30 -20.03 -9.68
CA LYS A 164 0.50 -21.24 -9.39
C LYS A 164 2.00 -21.01 -9.45
N GLU A 165 2.46 -20.10 -10.31
CA GLU A 165 3.88 -19.92 -10.58
C GLU A 165 4.41 -18.62 -9.98
N LYS A 166 5.46 -18.76 -9.18
CA LYS A 166 6.26 -17.65 -8.63
C LYS A 166 7.71 -17.77 -9.05
N ALA A 167 8.40 -16.65 -9.19
CA ALA A 167 9.85 -16.60 -9.25
C ALA A 167 10.44 -17.01 -7.89
N LYS A 168 11.34 -18.00 -7.88
CA LYS A 168 11.92 -18.57 -6.65
C LYS A 168 13.30 -18.00 -6.34
N SER A 169 13.90 -17.36 -7.32
CA SER A 169 15.23 -16.78 -7.27
C SER A 169 15.33 -15.58 -8.21
N HIS A 170 16.39 -14.78 -8.09
CA HIS A 170 16.67 -13.71 -9.06
C HIS A 170 16.82 -14.23 -10.50
N ALA A 171 17.30 -15.47 -10.70
CA ALA A 171 17.41 -16.07 -12.02
C ALA A 171 16.03 -16.38 -12.65
N ASP A 172 14.99 -16.53 -11.84
CA ASP A 172 13.62 -16.78 -12.30
C ASP A 172 12.83 -15.49 -12.57
N MET A 173 13.43 -14.33 -12.31
CA MET A 173 12.76 -13.05 -12.46
C MET A 173 12.59 -12.66 -13.92
N LEU A 174 11.37 -12.27 -14.29
CA LEU A 174 11.02 -11.75 -15.60
C LEU A 174 11.31 -10.22 -15.66
N PRO A 175 11.41 -9.62 -16.86
CA PRO A 175 11.56 -8.17 -16.99
C PRO A 175 10.51 -7.35 -16.23
N MET A 176 9.26 -7.83 -16.21
CA MET A 176 8.19 -7.21 -15.42
C MET A 176 8.48 -7.16 -13.91
N HIS A 177 9.13 -8.18 -13.34
CA HIS A 177 9.48 -8.17 -11.92
C HIS A 177 10.55 -7.11 -11.63
N GLN A 178 11.50 -6.90 -12.54
CA GLN A 178 12.51 -5.86 -12.39
C GLN A 178 11.87 -4.46 -12.35
N GLU A 179 10.90 -4.21 -13.22
CA GLU A 179 10.15 -2.94 -13.25
C GLU A 179 9.30 -2.77 -11.98
N LEU A 180 8.60 -3.82 -11.52
CA LEU A 180 7.83 -3.80 -10.27
C LEU A 180 8.71 -3.50 -9.05
N PHE A 181 9.84 -4.20 -8.91
CA PHE A 181 10.73 -3.99 -7.76
C PHE A 181 11.43 -2.63 -7.80
N ALA A 182 11.78 -2.11 -8.99
CA ALA A 182 12.30 -0.76 -9.11
C ALA A 182 11.27 0.28 -8.64
N GLY A 183 10.01 0.15 -9.04
CA GLY A 183 8.92 1.00 -8.56
C GLY A 183 8.70 0.89 -7.05
N MET A 184 8.72 -0.33 -6.52
CA MET A 184 8.60 -0.59 -5.08
C MET A 184 9.73 0.06 -4.26
N THR A 185 10.97 0.02 -4.75
CA THR A 185 12.11 0.70 -4.11
C THR A 185 11.92 2.23 -4.10
N ALA A 186 11.59 2.83 -5.26
CA ALA A 186 11.38 4.27 -5.34
C ALA A 186 10.23 4.75 -4.44
N MET A 187 9.11 4.02 -4.44
CA MET A 187 7.98 4.24 -3.55
C MET A 187 8.42 4.21 -2.08
N HIS A 188 9.14 3.16 -1.67
CA HIS A 188 9.57 3.00 -0.28
C HIS A 188 10.45 4.15 0.21
N ASP A 189 11.46 4.55 -0.57
CA ASP A 189 12.40 5.60 -0.18
C ASP A 189 11.69 6.95 0.03
N GLY A 190 10.80 7.31 -0.90
CA GLY A 190 9.99 8.52 -0.80
C GLY A 190 9.00 8.48 0.36
N MET A 191 8.25 7.38 0.45
CA MET A 191 7.22 7.16 1.46
C MET A 191 7.82 7.23 2.86
N MET A 192 8.99 6.62 3.08
CA MET A 192 9.70 6.70 4.36
C MET A 192 10.08 8.13 4.74
N LYS A 193 10.63 8.92 3.81
CA LYS A 193 10.95 10.33 4.08
C LYS A 193 9.69 11.14 4.42
N GLY A 194 8.58 10.86 3.75
CA GLY A 194 7.30 11.52 3.99
C GLY A 194 6.68 11.15 5.34
N MET A 195 6.61 9.86 5.66
CA MET A 195 6.02 9.38 6.92
C MET A 195 6.76 9.85 8.18
N MET A 196 8.05 10.17 8.05
CA MET A 196 8.87 10.67 9.15
C MET A 196 8.67 12.16 9.45
N GLN A 197 7.83 12.87 8.69
CA GLN A 197 7.46 14.24 9.03
C GLN A 197 6.71 14.30 10.36
N ALA A 198 6.94 15.38 11.12
CA ALA A 198 6.40 15.52 12.48
C ALA A 198 4.92 15.89 12.50
N ASP A 199 4.45 16.65 11.50
CA ASP A 199 3.06 17.02 11.33
C ASP A 199 2.31 15.90 10.59
N ALA A 200 1.16 15.48 11.11
CA ALA A 200 0.40 14.36 10.57
C ALA A 200 -0.13 14.62 9.15
N ASP A 201 -0.60 15.84 8.89
CA ASP A 201 -1.16 16.22 7.59
C ASP A 201 -0.05 16.26 6.54
N VAL A 202 1.13 16.79 6.91
CA VAL A 202 2.33 16.75 6.06
C VAL A 202 2.82 15.31 5.86
N ALA A 203 2.87 14.49 6.91
CA ALA A 203 3.35 13.11 6.83
C ALA A 203 2.46 12.26 5.91
N PHE A 204 1.14 12.47 5.99
CA PHE A 204 0.17 11.85 5.10
C PHE A 204 0.40 12.27 3.65
N ALA A 205 0.39 13.57 3.34
CA ALA A 205 0.56 14.04 1.97
C ALA A 205 1.92 13.64 1.38
N ALA A 206 3.01 13.88 2.12
CA ALA A 206 4.36 13.56 1.68
C ALA A 206 4.61 12.06 1.54
N GLY A 207 4.00 11.22 2.38
CA GLY A 207 4.10 9.78 2.29
C GLY A 207 3.21 9.18 1.20
N MET A 208 2.02 9.74 0.98
CA MET A 208 1.03 9.19 0.07
C MET A 208 1.35 9.51 -1.41
N ILE A 209 2.05 10.62 -1.71
CA ILE A 209 2.52 10.90 -3.08
C ILE A 209 3.37 9.75 -3.65
N PRO A 210 4.49 9.33 -3.03
CA PRO A 210 5.29 8.20 -3.51
C PRO A 210 4.52 6.88 -3.46
N HIS A 211 3.65 6.67 -2.48
CA HIS A 211 2.75 5.52 -2.43
C HIS A 211 1.87 5.45 -3.70
N HIS A 212 1.15 6.53 -4.03
CA HIS A 212 0.33 6.60 -5.24
C HIS A 212 1.15 6.47 -6.52
N GLN A 213 2.34 7.05 -6.55
CA GLN A 213 3.25 6.89 -7.70
C GLN A 213 3.65 5.41 -7.90
N GLY A 214 3.87 4.67 -6.81
CA GLY A 214 4.08 3.22 -6.83
C GLY A 214 2.90 2.47 -7.47
N ALA A 215 1.66 2.79 -7.10
CA ALA A 215 0.46 2.22 -7.71
C ALA A 215 0.35 2.54 -9.20
N VAL A 216 0.63 3.78 -9.60
CA VAL A 216 0.65 4.20 -11.01
C VAL A 216 1.68 3.40 -11.80
N ASP A 217 2.88 3.18 -11.25
CA ASP A 217 3.94 2.45 -11.95
C ASP A 217 3.64 0.94 -12.05
N MET A 218 3.06 0.34 -11.00
CA MET A 218 2.53 -1.03 -11.08
C MET A 218 1.43 -1.17 -12.13
N ALA A 219 0.51 -0.21 -12.19
CA ALA A 219 -0.55 -0.19 -13.20
C ALA A 219 0.03 -0.09 -14.62
N LYS A 220 1.09 0.71 -14.84
CA LYS A 220 1.78 0.75 -16.14
C LYS A 220 2.42 -0.59 -16.51
N VAL A 221 3.00 -1.30 -15.53
CA VAL A 221 3.52 -2.67 -15.76
C VAL A 221 2.38 -3.58 -16.20
N GLU A 222 1.22 -3.53 -15.54
CA GLU A 222 0.05 -4.31 -15.93
C GLU A 222 -0.41 -3.96 -17.35
N LEU A 223 -0.49 -2.69 -17.72
CA LEU A 223 -0.85 -2.30 -19.09
C LEU A 223 0.14 -2.83 -20.15
N LYS A 224 1.41 -2.93 -19.78
CA LYS A 224 2.50 -3.39 -20.65
C LYS A 224 2.56 -4.90 -20.79
N TYR A 225 2.38 -5.65 -19.71
CA TYR A 225 2.61 -7.10 -19.66
C TYR A 225 1.33 -7.93 -19.48
N GLY A 226 0.31 -7.37 -18.84
CA GLY A 226 -1.00 -7.97 -18.57
C GLY A 226 -1.76 -8.36 -19.83
N LYS A 227 -2.61 -9.36 -19.68
CA LYS A 227 -3.40 -9.98 -20.76
C LYS A 227 -4.90 -10.01 -20.45
N ASP A 228 -5.27 -9.92 -19.19
CA ASP A 228 -6.66 -9.91 -18.74
C ASP A 228 -7.26 -8.52 -18.97
N ALA A 229 -8.38 -8.48 -19.70
CA ALA A 229 -9.01 -7.21 -20.07
C ALA A 229 -9.57 -6.46 -18.84
N ASP A 230 -10.06 -7.19 -17.83
CA ASP A 230 -10.61 -6.58 -16.63
C ASP A 230 -9.50 -6.04 -15.73
N MET A 231 -8.35 -6.69 -15.64
CA MET A 231 -7.19 -6.18 -14.87
C MET A 231 -6.53 -4.99 -15.53
N LYS A 232 -6.39 -5.00 -16.86
CA LYS A 232 -5.91 -3.82 -17.60
C LYS A 232 -6.86 -2.63 -17.45
N LYS A 233 -8.18 -2.87 -17.50
CA LYS A 233 -9.15 -1.81 -17.25
C LYS A 233 -9.05 -1.24 -15.84
N LEU A 234 -8.86 -2.10 -14.83
CA LEU A 234 -8.60 -1.63 -13.46
C LEU A 234 -7.33 -0.80 -13.37
N ALA A 235 -6.25 -1.20 -14.06
CA ALA A 235 -5.01 -0.42 -14.11
C ALA A 235 -5.21 0.98 -14.72
N GLU A 236 -6.00 1.10 -15.80
CA GLU A 236 -6.37 2.41 -16.37
C GLU A 236 -7.18 3.26 -15.38
N GLU A 237 -8.14 2.66 -14.68
CA GLU A 237 -8.96 3.33 -13.65
C GLU A 237 -8.10 3.85 -12.49
N ILE A 238 -7.15 3.05 -11.99
CA ILE A 238 -6.21 3.45 -10.93
C ILE A 238 -5.35 4.64 -11.38
N ILE A 239 -4.79 4.61 -12.60
CA ILE A 239 -3.99 5.71 -13.13
C ILE A 239 -4.82 7.00 -13.23
N ALA A 240 -6.06 6.89 -13.69
CA ALA A 240 -6.96 8.04 -13.84
C ALA A 240 -7.39 8.63 -12.48
N ALA A 241 -7.54 7.80 -11.45
CA ALA A 241 -7.94 8.22 -10.11
C ALA A 241 -6.78 8.83 -9.31
N GLN A 242 -5.61 8.18 -9.30
CA GLN A 242 -4.51 8.57 -8.40
C GLN A 242 -3.69 9.76 -8.92
N GLY A 243 -3.65 10.02 -10.23
CA GLY A 243 -2.95 11.19 -10.79
C GLY A 243 -3.44 12.53 -10.22
N PRO A 244 -4.76 12.81 -10.24
CA PRO A 244 -5.32 14.01 -9.60
C PRO A 244 -5.07 14.11 -8.09
N GLU A 245 -5.06 12.98 -7.37
CA GLU A 245 -4.78 12.96 -5.93
C GLU A 245 -3.31 13.32 -5.63
N ILE A 246 -2.36 12.82 -6.43
CA ILE A 246 -0.96 13.24 -6.38
C ILE A 246 -0.86 14.76 -6.56
N GLU A 247 -1.49 15.31 -7.61
CA GLU A 247 -1.47 16.75 -7.88
C GLU A 247 -2.08 17.57 -6.73
N GLN A 248 -3.16 17.07 -6.13
CA GLN A 248 -3.79 17.72 -4.98
C GLN A 248 -2.82 17.79 -3.79
N MET A 249 -2.22 16.67 -3.40
CA MET A 249 -1.28 16.62 -2.28
C MET A 249 -0.03 17.45 -2.54
N SER A 250 0.51 17.43 -3.76
CA SER A 250 1.64 18.26 -4.17
C SER A 250 1.34 19.74 -3.99
N LYS A 251 0.20 20.22 -4.50
CA LYS A 251 -0.22 21.62 -4.32
C LYS A 251 -0.44 21.99 -2.87
N TRP A 252 -0.99 21.07 -2.07
CA TRP A 252 -1.22 21.29 -0.65
C TRP A 252 0.10 21.46 0.12
N LEU A 253 1.15 20.70 -0.23
CA LEU A 253 2.51 20.84 0.30
C LEU A 253 3.20 22.14 -0.18
N GLU A 254 3.11 22.45 -1.47
CA GLU A 254 3.69 23.67 -2.05
C GLU A 254 3.11 24.94 -1.42
N ALA A 255 1.80 24.97 -1.15
CA ALA A 255 1.13 26.07 -0.46
C ALA A 255 1.67 26.32 0.97
N ARG A 256 2.40 25.35 1.52
CA ARG A 256 3.07 25.41 2.84
C ARG A 256 4.58 25.56 2.72
N GLY A 257 5.11 25.80 1.52
CA GLY A 257 6.54 25.97 1.27
C GLY A 257 7.34 24.67 1.32
N ILE A 258 6.68 23.52 1.18
CA ILE A 258 7.30 22.20 1.18
C ILE A 258 7.37 21.72 -0.28
N ASP A 259 8.58 21.54 -0.81
CA ASP A 259 8.78 21.02 -2.17
C ASP A 259 8.45 19.51 -2.22
N PRO A 260 7.44 19.06 -2.97
CA PRO A 260 7.10 17.64 -3.09
C PRO A 260 8.23 16.78 -3.68
N ALA A 261 9.12 17.38 -4.48
CA ALA A 261 10.21 16.66 -5.15
C ALA A 261 11.23 16.06 -4.17
N GLN A 262 11.26 16.49 -2.91
CA GLN A 262 12.14 15.90 -1.90
C GLN A 262 11.72 14.47 -1.48
N PHE A 263 10.49 14.07 -1.81
CA PHE A 263 9.89 12.77 -1.47
C PHE A 263 9.73 11.84 -2.68
N MET A 264 10.30 12.20 -3.84
CA MET A 264 10.29 11.42 -5.09
C MET A 264 11.71 10.99 -5.45
#